data_AF-A0A972J4H9-F1
#
_entry.id   AF-A0A972J4H9-F1
#
_cell.length_a   1.000
_cell.length_b   1.000
_cell.length_c   1.000
_cell.angle_alpha   90.00
_cell.angle_beta   90.00
_cell.angle_gamma   90.00
#
_symmetry.space_group_name_H-M   'P 1'
#
loop_
_entity.id
_entity.type
_entity.pdbx_description
1 polymer ?
#
loop_
_entity_poly.entity_id
_entity_poly.type
_entity_poly.pdbx_seq_one_letter_code
_entity_poly.pdbx_strand_id
1 'polypeptide(L)'
;MSAGDKTSHPLGINGLGRIGKLTLWNHRHTGYFNRIIVNTGREVGRSLDDLIQVIETDSTYGPLGKFLYGYGGRCDIKVLDADKA
;
A
#
# COMPACT_ATOMS: atom_id res chain seq x y z
N MET A 1 -8.34 20.90 26.61
CA MET A 1 -8.91 21.79 25.57
C MET A 1 -8.46 21.28 24.21
N SER A 2 -9.45 20.91 23.40
CA SER A 2 -9.42 20.48 21.98
C SER A 2 -8.34 19.48 21.54
N ALA A 3 -8.71 18.20 21.57
CA ALA A 3 -8.17 17.21 20.64
C ALA A 3 -8.58 17.65 19.23
N GLY A 4 -7.68 18.39 18.57
CA GLY A 4 -7.87 18.81 17.19
C GLY A 4 -8.13 17.59 16.32
N ASP A 5 -9.25 17.63 15.61
CA ASP A 5 -9.68 16.65 14.62
C ASP A 5 -8.48 16.13 13.83
N LYS A 6 -8.16 14.84 13.94
CA LYS A 6 -7.27 14.19 12.97
C LYS A 6 -8.09 14.14 11.68
N THR A 7 -8.03 15.19 10.88
CA THR A 7 -8.64 15.22 9.55
C THR A 7 -8.12 14.01 8.79
N SER A 8 -8.97 13.00 8.70
CA SER A 8 -8.65 11.80 7.97
C SER A 8 -8.65 12.17 6.51
N HIS A 9 -7.52 11.97 5.84
CA HIS A 9 -7.37 12.17 4.41
C HIS A 9 -7.27 10.77 3.77
N PRO A 10 -8.41 10.09 3.56
CA PRO A 10 -8.41 8.80 2.91
C PRO A 10 -8.22 8.96 1.40
N LEU A 11 -7.46 8.05 0.80
CA LEU A 11 -7.36 7.89 -0.66
C LEU A 11 -7.96 6.55 -1.07
N GLY A 12 -8.86 6.54 -2.04
CA GLY A 12 -9.33 5.33 -2.69
C GLY A 12 -8.55 5.05 -3.98
N ILE A 13 -8.04 3.82 -4.15
CA ILE A 13 -7.44 3.34 -5.40
C ILE A 13 -8.27 2.15 -5.88
N ASN A 14 -8.95 2.31 -7.01
CA ASN A 14 -9.71 1.24 -7.65
C ASN A 14 -8.90 0.62 -8.78
N GLY A 15 -8.38 -0.58 -8.57
CA GLY A 15 -7.53 -1.30 -9.50
C GLY A 15 -6.05 -1.25 -9.08
N LEU A 16 -5.58 -2.33 -8.46
CA LEU A 16 -4.18 -2.49 -8.04
C LEU A 16 -3.31 -3.06 -9.19
N GLY A 17 -3.39 -2.43 -10.35
CA GLY A 17 -2.47 -2.66 -11.47
C GLY A 17 -1.13 -1.96 -11.24
N ARG A 18 -0.30 -1.87 -12.28
CA ARG A 18 1.02 -1.21 -12.16
C ARG A 18 0.90 0.26 -11.77
N ILE A 19 -0.03 1.00 -12.39
CA ILE A 19 -0.28 2.40 -12.05
C ILE A 19 -0.76 2.53 -10.60
N GLY A 20 -1.83 1.81 -10.21
CA GLY A 20 -2.38 1.87 -8.86
C GLY A 20 -1.36 1.52 -7.77
N LYS A 21 -0.51 0.51 -8.02
CA LYS A 21 0.56 0.13 -7.09
C LYS A 21 1.64 1.21 -6.96
N LEU A 22 2.13 1.76 -8.07
CA LEU A 22 3.15 2.83 -8.00
C LEU A 22 2.58 4.11 -7.38
N THR A 23 1.31 4.39 -7.60
CA THR A 23 0.57 5.47 -6.91
C THR A 23 0.51 5.22 -5.40
N LEU A 24 0.18 3.98 -4.98
CA LEU A 24 0.21 3.58 -3.56
C LEU A 24 1.60 3.79 -2.94
N TRP A 25 2.66 3.35 -3.62
CA TRP A 25 4.04 3.49 -3.14
C TRP A 25 4.44 4.96 -3.01
N ASN A 26 4.12 5.78 -4.01
CA ASN A 26 4.41 7.20 -4.00
C ASN A 26 3.68 7.93 -2.85
N HIS A 27 2.38 7.67 -2.67
CA HIS A 27 1.64 8.28 -1.56
C HIS A 27 2.09 7.79 -0.18
N ARG A 28 2.56 6.55 -0.09
CA ARG A 28 3.19 6.03 1.13
C ARG A 28 4.51 6.73 1.43
N HIS A 29 5.26 7.17 0.41
CA HIS A 29 6.47 7.97 0.57
C HIS A 29 6.16 9.40 1.02
N THR A 30 5.18 10.06 0.39
CA THR A 30 4.85 11.46 0.73
C THR A 30 4.16 11.61 2.08
N GLY A 31 3.47 10.56 2.56
CA GLY A 31 2.79 10.58 3.86
C GLY A 31 1.59 11.52 3.94
N TYR A 32 1.11 12.04 2.81
CA TYR A 32 0.00 13.00 2.75
C TYR A 32 -1.35 12.37 3.14
N PHE A 33 -1.60 11.15 2.65
CA PHE A 33 -2.82 10.41 2.98
C PHE A 33 -2.55 9.48 4.17
N ASN A 34 -3.36 9.61 5.21
CA ASN A 34 -3.22 8.81 6.43
C ASN A 34 -3.87 7.42 6.32
N ARG A 35 -4.72 7.22 5.30
CA ARG A 35 -5.39 5.94 5.02
C ARG A 35 -5.51 5.77 3.52
N ILE A 36 -5.16 4.58 3.03
CA ILE A 36 -5.33 4.23 1.62
C ILE A 36 -6.21 2.98 1.55
N ILE A 37 -7.32 3.08 0.84
CA ILE A 37 -8.25 1.98 0.59
C ILE A 37 -8.01 1.52 -0.84
N VAL A 38 -7.75 0.24 -1.03
CA VAL A 38 -7.47 -0.35 -2.33
C VAL A 38 -8.52 -1.40 -2.69
N ASN A 39 -8.95 -1.40 -3.95
CA ASN A 39 -9.61 -2.53 -4.58
C ASN A 39 -8.69 -3.06 -5.68
N THR A 40 -8.65 -4.37 -5.86
CA THR A 40 -7.82 -4.98 -6.90
C THR A 40 -8.47 -4.94 -8.28
N GLY A 41 -9.79 -4.83 -8.35
CA GLY A 41 -10.56 -4.76 -9.61
C GLY A 41 -10.59 -6.06 -10.43
N ARG A 42 -9.93 -7.12 -9.94
CA ARG A 42 -9.90 -8.49 -10.46
C ARG A 42 -9.63 -9.44 -9.30
N GLU A 43 -9.90 -10.73 -9.47
CA GLU A 43 -9.42 -11.72 -8.51
C GLU A 43 -7.89 -11.66 -8.45
N VAL A 44 -7.36 -11.38 -7.26
CA VAL A 44 -5.92 -11.32 -6.99
C VAL A 44 -5.62 -12.35 -5.93
N GLY A 45 -5.04 -13.46 -6.39
CA GLY A 45 -4.63 -14.56 -5.52
C GLY A 45 -5.80 -15.28 -4.85
N ARG A 46 -5.43 -16.17 -3.92
CA ARG A 46 -6.36 -16.93 -3.08
C ARG A 46 -6.20 -16.57 -1.60
N SER A 47 -5.17 -15.80 -1.25
CA SER A 47 -4.79 -15.48 0.13
C SER A 47 -4.38 -14.00 0.30
N LEU A 48 -4.40 -13.52 1.55
CA LEU A 48 -3.89 -12.20 1.94
C LEU A 48 -2.39 -12.05 1.63
N ASP A 49 -1.62 -13.13 1.73
CA ASP A 49 -0.19 -13.14 1.41
C ASP A 49 0.08 -12.86 -0.07
N ASP A 50 -0.77 -13.36 -0.97
CA ASP A 50 -0.68 -13.05 -2.42
C ASP A 50 -0.85 -11.55 -2.66
N LEU A 51 -1.77 -10.91 -1.94
CA LEU A 51 -1.99 -9.46 -2.04
C LEU A 51 -0.78 -8.68 -1.52
N ILE A 52 -0.19 -9.11 -0.39
CA ILE A 52 1.03 -8.52 0.16
C ILE A 52 2.16 -8.62 -0.87
N GLN A 53 2.37 -9.79 -1.47
CA GLN A 53 3.40 -10.00 -2.49
C GLN A 53 3.20 -9.09 -3.70
N VAL A 54 1.95 -8.92 -4.15
CA VAL A 54 1.60 -8.01 -5.26
C VAL A 54 1.92 -6.55 -4.92
N ILE A 55 1.65 -6.12 -3.68
CA ILE A 55 1.96 -4.76 -3.22
C ILE A 55 3.47 -4.59 -3.05
N GLU A 56 4.18 -5.60 -2.55
CA GLU A 56 5.60 -5.51 -2.19
C GLU A 56 6.51 -5.57 -3.40
N THR A 57 6.16 -6.33 -4.45
CA THR A 57 7.07 -6.58 -5.58
C THR A 57 6.55 -5.99 -6.88
N ASP A 58 7.43 -5.36 -7.65
CA ASP A 58 7.22 -5.02 -9.06
C ASP A 58 8.33 -5.59 -9.94
N SER A 59 7.97 -6.11 -11.12
CA SER A 59 8.94 -6.71 -12.04
C SER A 59 9.88 -5.68 -12.68
N THR A 60 9.48 -4.41 -12.77
CA THR A 60 10.31 -3.34 -13.34
C THR A 60 11.11 -2.63 -12.25
N TYR A 61 10.47 -2.30 -11.13
CA TYR A 61 11.06 -1.47 -10.08
C TYR A 61 11.66 -2.27 -8.90
N GLY A 62 11.46 -3.59 -8.90
CA GLY A 62 11.92 -4.46 -7.82
C GLY A 62 11.03 -4.35 -6.57
N PRO A 63 11.58 -4.67 -5.37
CA PRO A 63 10.83 -4.65 -4.13
C PRO A 63 10.58 -3.22 -3.62
N LEU A 64 9.46 -3.03 -2.91
CA LEU A 64 8.97 -1.78 -2.34
C LEU A 64 10.04 -1.07 -1.50
N GLY A 65 10.73 -1.82 -0.63
CA GLY A 65 11.80 -1.27 0.20
C GLY A 65 12.92 -0.63 -0.62
N LYS A 66 13.31 -1.26 -1.73
CA LYS A 66 14.32 -0.74 -2.65
C LYS A 66 13.81 0.48 -3.42
N PHE A 67 12.54 0.47 -3.82
CA PHE A 67 11.92 1.61 -4.49
C PHE A 67 11.84 2.84 -3.58
N LEU A 68 11.46 2.67 -2.32
CA LEU A 68 11.27 3.78 -1.37
C LEU A 68 12.57 4.30 -0.76
N TYR A 69 13.53 3.42 -0.48
CA TYR A 69 14.70 3.73 0.35
C TYR A 69 16.04 3.33 -0.28
N GLY A 70 16.04 2.88 -1.55
CA GLY A 70 17.27 2.53 -2.28
C GLY A 70 17.89 1.19 -1.86
N TYR A 71 19.18 1.01 -2.12
CA TYR A 71 19.87 -0.30 -2.04
C TYR A 71 19.78 -1.01 -0.67
N GLY A 72 19.79 -0.27 0.43
CA GLY A 72 19.67 -0.81 1.80
C GLY A 72 18.24 -0.76 2.38
N GLY A 73 17.27 -0.37 1.56
CA GLY A 73 15.91 -0.10 1.97
C GLY A 73 15.12 -1.34 2.33
N ARG A 74 14.58 -1.38 3.56
CA ARG A 74 13.61 -2.39 3.99
C ARG A 74 12.26 -1.77 4.26
N CYS A 75 11.20 -2.46 3.85
CA CYS A 75 9.83 -2.06 4.11
C CYS A 75 9.03 -3.32 4.40
N ASP A 76 8.58 -3.46 5.65
CA ASP A 76 7.78 -4.60 6.08
C ASP A 76 6.30 -4.24 6.03
N ILE A 77 5.49 -5.13 5.43
CA ILE A 77 4.04 -5.04 5.45
C ILE A 77 3.53 -6.00 6.52
N LYS A 78 2.67 -5.51 7.42
CA LYS A 78 2.07 -6.33 8.49
C LYS A 78 0.56 -6.30 8.39
N VAL A 79 -0.05 -7.46 8.49
CA VAL A 79 -1.50 -7.59 8.62
C VAL A 79 -1.86 -7.34 10.09
N LEU A 80 -2.67 -6.31 10.33
CA LEU A 80 -3.08 -5.93 11.69
C LEU A 80 -4.41 -6.58 12.12
N ASP A 81 -5.27 -6.90 11.15
CA ASP A 81 -6.58 -7.51 11.37
C ASP A 81 -6.93 -8.30 10.11
N ALA A 82 -6.91 -9.64 10.20
CA ALA A 82 -7.19 -10.54 9.08
C ALA A 82 -8.63 -11.07 9.08
N ASP A 83 -9.28 -11.05 10.26
CA ASP A 83 -10.56 -11.73 10.51
C ASP A 83 -11.79 -10.87 10.16
N LYS A 84 -11.58 -9.65 9.64
CA LYS A 84 -12.66 -8.72 9.23
C LYS A 84 -12.77 -8.51 7.71
N ALA A 85 -12.01 -9.26 6.91
CA ALA A 85 -12.01 -9.13 5.46
C ALA A 85 -13.20 -9.84 4.80
#